data_AF-A0A1H6QUE1-F1
#
_entry.id   AF-A0A1H6QUE1-F1
#
_cell.length_a   1.000
_cell.length_b   1.000
_cell.length_c   1.000
_cell.angle_alpha   90.00
_cell.angle_beta   90.00
_cell.angle_gamma   90.00
#
_symmetry.space_group_name_H-M   'P 1'
#
loop_
_entity.id
_entity.type
_entity.pdbx_description
1 polymer ?
#
loop_
_entity_poly.entity_id
_entity_poly.type
_entity_poly.pdbx_seq_one_letter_code
_entity_poly.pdbx_strand_id
1 'polypeptide(L)'
;MRKHHLIAALFSVTLGGCASTPHAPMAMIDYSRQTYEGTRYEKPAVDAAIQQATFRTDIDGCEADANRHYEESTARSGQLSQLYAQPLSPQILAKLKRIEVNVCMAGDKQSSNIGKGWTAIHPG
;
A
#
# COMPACT_ATOMS: atom_id res chain seq x y z
N MET A 1 -36.41 3.51 -57.12
CA MET A 1 -35.93 2.73 -55.95
C MET A 1 -34.41 2.61 -56.01
N ARG A 2 -33.74 2.58 -54.84
CA ARG A 2 -32.27 2.47 -54.55
C ARG A 2 -31.55 3.82 -54.43
N LYS A 3 -31.70 4.53 -53.31
CA LYS A 3 -30.95 4.46 -52.01
C LYS A 3 -29.44 4.73 -52.16
N HIS A 4 -29.07 6.00 -51.97
CA HIS A 4 -27.71 6.46 -51.72
C HIS A 4 -27.29 5.99 -50.32
N HIS A 5 -26.24 5.18 -50.23
CA HIS A 5 -25.64 4.81 -48.95
C HIS A 5 -24.52 5.80 -48.62
N LEU A 6 -24.82 6.71 -47.69
CA LEU A 6 -23.86 7.51 -46.95
C LEU A 6 -22.93 6.57 -46.17
N ILE A 7 -21.65 6.55 -46.51
CA ILE A 7 -20.61 5.91 -45.69
C ILE A 7 -20.25 6.91 -44.59
N ALA A 8 -20.90 6.76 -43.43
CA ALA A 8 -20.50 7.43 -42.20
C ALA A 8 -19.19 6.79 -41.71
N ALA A 9 -18.09 7.54 -41.82
CA ALA A 9 -16.84 7.19 -41.16
C ALA A 9 -17.00 7.40 -39.65
N LEU A 10 -17.30 6.32 -38.93
CA LEU A 10 -17.27 6.29 -37.48
C LEU A 10 -15.80 6.31 -37.03
N PHE A 11 -15.34 7.47 -36.56
CA PHE A 11 -14.11 7.58 -35.78
C PHE A 11 -14.31 6.86 -34.44
N SER A 12 -13.86 5.61 -34.38
CA SER A 12 -13.77 4.85 -33.13
C SER A 12 -12.65 5.44 -32.28
N VAL A 13 -12.98 6.43 -31.44
CA VAL A 13 -12.12 6.89 -30.36
C VAL A 13 -12.08 5.80 -29.29
N THR A 14 -11.09 4.92 -29.38
CA THR A 14 -10.74 3.97 -28.32
C THR A 14 -9.81 4.66 -27.32
N LEU A 15 -10.36 5.58 -26.53
CA LEU A 15 -9.68 6.13 -25.35
C LEU A 15 -10.33 5.54 -24.10
N GLY A 16 -10.00 4.28 -23.86
CA GLY A 16 -10.34 3.55 -22.65
C GLY A 16 -9.20 2.59 -22.34
N GLY A 17 -7.98 3.12 -22.28
CA GLY A 17 -6.89 2.38 -21.65
C GLY A 17 -7.31 2.15 -20.21
N CYS A 18 -7.77 0.94 -19.90
CA CYS A 18 -7.77 0.42 -18.54
C CYS A 18 -6.32 0.41 -18.10
N ALA A 19 -5.81 1.57 -17.66
CA ALA A 19 -4.60 1.65 -16.89
C ALA A 19 -4.94 0.86 -15.62
N SER A 20 -4.55 -0.42 -15.61
CA SER A 20 -4.59 -1.24 -14.43
C SER A 20 -3.88 -0.42 -13.35
N THR A 21 -4.65 0.11 -12.40
CA THR A 21 -4.08 0.77 -11.23
C THR A 21 -3.04 -0.20 -10.69
N PRO A 22 -1.78 0.23 -10.53
CA PRO A 22 -0.75 -0.66 -9.99
C PRO A 22 -1.27 -1.21 -8.67
N HIS A 23 -1.57 -2.51 -8.64
CA HIS A 23 -1.99 -3.17 -7.42
C HIS A 23 -0.89 -2.93 -6.38
N ALA A 24 -1.27 -2.62 -5.15
CA ALA A 24 -0.30 -2.40 -4.10
C ALA A 24 0.64 -3.62 -4.02
N PRO A 25 1.96 -3.42 -3.93
CA PRO A 25 2.87 -4.55 -3.84
C PRO A 25 2.50 -5.40 -2.64
N MET A 26 2.32 -6.71 -2.87
CA MET A 26 2.01 -7.67 -1.81
C MET A 26 3.14 -7.67 -0.78
N ALA A 27 2.78 -7.51 0.49
CA ALA A 27 3.75 -7.54 1.57
C ALA A 27 4.23 -8.96 1.86
N MET A 28 5.52 -9.11 2.15
CA MET A 28 6.08 -10.36 2.68
C MET A 28 5.90 -10.40 4.20
N ILE A 29 4.97 -11.23 4.67
CA ILE A 29 4.66 -11.40 6.10
C ILE A 29 4.94 -12.84 6.52
N ASP A 30 5.79 -13.00 7.53
CA ASP A 30 5.99 -14.28 8.23
C ASP A 30 5.37 -14.19 9.62
N TYR A 31 4.16 -14.71 9.76
CA TYR A 31 3.43 -14.72 11.03
C TYR A 31 4.11 -15.58 12.11
N SER A 32 4.85 -16.63 11.72
CA SER A 32 5.53 -17.50 12.68
C SER A 32 6.73 -16.81 13.32
N ARG A 33 7.43 -15.99 12.54
CA ARG A 33 8.59 -15.21 12.98
C ARG A 33 8.25 -13.77 13.33
N GLN A 34 6.96 -13.41 13.31
CA GLN A 34 6.47 -12.05 13.57
C GLN A 34 7.23 -11.01 12.74
N THR A 35 7.40 -11.29 11.45
CA THR A 35 8.23 -10.51 10.54
C THR A 35 7.40 -9.91 9.41
N TYR A 36 7.65 -8.64 9.10
CA TYR A 36 7.09 -7.93 7.95
C TYR A 36 8.23 -7.28 7.16
N GLU A 37 8.35 -7.63 5.88
CA GLU A 37 9.36 -7.04 4.97
C GLU A 37 10.80 -7.10 5.53
N GLY A 38 11.13 -8.21 6.21
CA GLY A 38 12.43 -8.42 6.87
C GLY A 38 12.60 -7.74 8.23
N THR A 39 11.61 -6.98 8.70
CA THR A 39 11.59 -6.38 10.04
C THR A 39 10.91 -7.34 11.01
N ARG A 40 11.64 -7.80 12.04
CA ARG A 40 11.08 -8.61 13.11
C ARG A 40 10.44 -7.71 14.16
N TYR A 41 9.30 -8.14 14.70
CA TYR A 41 8.58 -7.46 15.76
C TYR A 41 8.50 -8.32 17.00
N GLU A 42 8.57 -7.69 18.16
CA GLU A 42 8.26 -8.32 19.44
C GLU A 42 7.44 -7.38 20.30
N LYS A 43 6.62 -7.94 21.19
CA LYS A 43 5.83 -7.19 22.16
C LYS A 43 6.26 -7.60 23.57
N PRO A 44 7.23 -6.88 24.16
CA PRO A 44 7.73 -7.22 25.50
C PRO A 44 6.57 -7.30 26.49
N ALA A 45 6.61 -8.28 27.39
CA ALA A 45 5.57 -8.58 28.39
C ALA A 45 4.29 -9.30 27.89
N VAL A 46 4.23 -9.74 26.63
CA VAL A 46 3.16 -10.63 26.14
C VAL A 46 3.69 -12.06 25.99
N ASP A 47 2.90 -13.07 26.36
CA ASP A 47 3.28 -14.48 26.15
C ASP A 47 3.47 -14.81 24.65
N ALA A 48 4.43 -15.68 24.32
CA ALA A 48 4.79 -15.98 22.93
C ALA A 48 3.61 -16.53 22.09
N ALA A 49 2.73 -17.34 22.69
CA ALA A 49 1.56 -17.87 21.98
C ALA A 49 0.54 -16.78 21.69
N ILE A 50 0.37 -15.84 22.63
CA ILE A 50 -0.51 -14.67 22.47
C ILE A 50 0.10 -13.70 21.44
N GLN A 51 1.42 -13.51 21.45
CA GLN A 51 2.12 -12.65 20.52
C GLN A 51 1.85 -13.03 19.06
N GLN A 52 1.86 -14.32 18.70
CA GLN A 52 1.60 -14.72 17.32
C GLN A 52 0.19 -14.32 16.85
N ALA A 53 -0.83 -14.56 17.68
CA ALA A 53 -2.21 -14.22 17.35
C ALA A 53 -2.39 -12.70 17.27
N THR A 54 -1.87 -11.97 18.26
CA THR A 54 -1.92 -10.51 18.27
C THR A 54 -1.14 -9.90 17.11
N PHE A 55 0.03 -10.45 16.76
CA PHE A 55 0.84 -10.00 15.63
C PHE A 55 0.03 -10.06 14.34
N ARG A 56 -0.63 -11.19 14.08
CA ARG A 56 -1.46 -11.37 12.90
C ARG A 56 -2.56 -10.31 12.82
N THR A 57 -3.35 -10.15 13.88
CA THR A 57 -4.43 -9.16 13.89
C THR A 57 -3.91 -7.73 13.70
N ASP A 58 -2.81 -7.39 14.36
CA ASP A 58 -2.25 -6.05 14.30
C ASP A 58 -1.60 -5.73 12.95
N ILE A 59 -0.78 -6.65 12.41
CA ILE A 59 -0.09 -6.45 11.14
C ILE A 59 -1.07 -6.42 9.97
N ASP A 60 -2.09 -7.29 9.98
CA ASP A 60 -3.11 -7.32 8.92
C ASP A 60 -3.92 -6.02 8.90
N GLY A 61 -4.27 -5.49 10.08
CA GLY A 61 -4.94 -4.20 10.20
C GLY A 61 -4.08 -3.03 9.71
N CYS A 62 -2.81 -2.97 10.15
CA CYS A 62 -1.88 -1.92 9.70
C CYS A 62 -1.62 -1.98 8.19
N GLU A 63 -1.51 -3.19 7.64
CA GLU A 63 -1.31 -3.38 6.20
C GLU A 63 -2.54 -2.87 5.43
N ALA A 64 -3.76 -3.26 5.84
CA ALA A 64 -4.98 -2.85 5.18
C ALA A 64 -5.13 -1.33 5.13
N ASP A 65 -4.82 -0.63 6.22
CA ASP A 65 -4.82 0.83 6.27
C ASP A 65 -3.76 1.44 5.34
N ALA A 66 -2.54 0.91 5.36
CA ALA A 66 -1.46 1.38 4.49
C ALA A 66 -1.75 1.12 3.00
N ASN A 67 -2.45 0.02 2.68
CA ASN A 67 -2.93 -0.27 1.33
C ASN A 67 -3.95 0.74 0.86
N ARG A 68 -4.95 1.06 1.69
CA ARG A 68 -5.93 2.10 1.38
C ARG A 68 -5.23 3.44 1.11
N HIS A 69 -4.28 3.84 1.96
CA HIS A 69 -3.53 5.08 1.74
C HIS A 69 -2.61 5.04 0.52
N TYR A 70 -2.04 3.89 0.18
CA TYR A 70 -1.28 3.69 -1.05
C TYR A 70 -2.15 3.88 -2.29
N GLU A 71 -3.34 3.29 -2.32
CA GLU A 71 -4.30 3.43 -3.42
C GLU A 71 -4.74 4.88 -3.59
N GLU A 72 -5.11 5.54 -2.49
CA GLU A 72 -5.46 6.95 -2.48
C GLU A 72 -4.30 7.84 -2.98
N SER A 73 -3.07 7.56 -2.54
CA SER A 73 -1.89 8.33 -2.93
C SER A 73 -1.50 8.09 -4.39
N THR A 74 -1.73 6.89 -4.90
CA THR A 74 -1.57 6.56 -6.32
C THR A 74 -2.58 7.34 -7.17
N ALA A 75 -3.84 7.35 -6.76
CA ALA A 75 -4.89 8.12 -7.44
C ALA A 75 -4.58 9.63 -7.44
N ARG A 76 -4.22 10.20 -6.28
CA ARG A 76 -3.84 11.61 -6.15
C ARG A 76 -2.58 11.94 -6.96
N SER A 77 -1.57 11.07 -6.96
CA SER A 77 -0.35 11.28 -7.76
C SER A 77 -0.65 11.28 -9.26
N GLY A 78 -1.58 10.43 -9.71
CA GLY A 78 -2.09 10.45 -11.08
C GLY A 78 -2.75 11.78 -11.43
N GLN A 79 -3.62 12.30 -10.55
CA GLN A 79 -4.27 13.61 -10.72
C GLN A 79 -3.25 14.76 -10.76
N LEU A 80 -2.29 14.78 -9.84
CA LEU A 80 -1.25 15.81 -9.79
C LEU A 80 -0.32 15.75 -11.00
N SER A 81 -0.01 14.56 -11.52
CA SER A 81 0.76 14.41 -12.75
C SER A 81 0.06 15.01 -13.97
N GLN A 82 -1.28 15.01 -14.00
CA GLN A 82 -2.04 15.65 -15.08
C GLN A 82 -1.96 17.19 -15.01
N LEU A 83 -1.75 17.75 -13.82
CA LEU A 83 -1.69 19.20 -13.60
C LEU A 83 -0.26 19.76 -13.65
N TYR A 84 0.71 19.03 -13.11
CA TYR A 84 2.07 19.52 -12.83
C TYR A 84 3.18 18.63 -13.43
N ALA A 85 2.83 17.62 -14.22
CA ALA A 85 3.74 16.73 -14.94
C ALA A 85 4.78 15.96 -14.08
N GLN A 86 4.57 15.82 -12.77
CA GLN A 86 5.45 15.02 -11.90
C GLN A 86 4.64 14.11 -10.95
N PRO A 87 4.40 12.84 -11.31
CA PRO A 87 3.87 11.85 -10.38
C PRO A 87 4.97 11.41 -9.40
N LEU A 88 4.58 11.07 -8.17
CA LEU A 88 5.44 10.24 -7.31
C LEU A 88 5.62 8.88 -7.98
N SER A 89 6.86 8.37 -7.98
CA SER A 89 7.11 7.06 -8.55
C SER A 89 6.45 5.96 -7.70
N PRO A 90 5.99 4.86 -8.32
CA PRO A 90 5.42 3.73 -7.58
C PRO A 90 6.37 3.16 -6.51
N GLN A 91 7.68 3.26 -6.74
CA GLN A 91 8.72 2.82 -5.82
C GLN A 91 8.73 3.66 -4.53
N ILE A 92 8.52 4.98 -4.65
CA ILE A 92 8.41 5.87 -3.48
C ILE A 92 7.14 5.55 -2.70
N LEU A 93 6.01 5.39 -3.39
CA LEU A 93 4.74 5.04 -2.76
C LEU A 93 4.82 3.68 -2.02
N ALA A 94 5.47 2.68 -2.61
CA ALA A 94 5.69 1.39 -1.99
C ALA A 94 6.56 1.50 -0.72
N LYS A 95 7.59 2.34 -0.75
CA LYS A 95 8.43 2.62 0.42
C LYS A 95 7.65 3.32 1.53
N LEU A 96 6.81 4.30 1.17
CA LEU A 96 5.95 5.01 2.12
C LEU A 96 4.94 4.06 2.78
N LYS A 97 4.28 3.20 2.00
CA LYS A 97 3.41 2.14 2.52
C LYS A 97 4.13 1.29 3.56
N ARG A 98 5.36 0.82 3.27
CA ARG A 98 6.16 0.03 4.22
C ARG A 98 6.48 0.79 5.51
N ILE A 99 6.85 2.07 5.38
CA ILE A 99 7.10 2.94 6.55
C ILE A 99 5.84 3.08 7.38
N GLU A 100 4.69 3.27 6.75
CA GLU A 100 3.41 3.42 7.42
C GLU A 100 3.04 2.19 8.26
N VAL A 101 3.21 0.98 7.71
CA VAL A 101 3.01 -0.26 8.48
C VAL A 101 3.95 -0.31 9.68
N ASN A 102 5.24 0.03 9.50
CA ASN A 102 6.21 0.03 10.59
C ASN A 102 5.84 1.04 11.70
N VAL A 103 5.37 2.24 11.33
CA VAL A 103 4.91 3.26 12.28
C VAL A 103 3.61 2.83 12.98
N CYS A 104 2.68 2.21 12.26
CA CYS A 104 1.45 1.67 12.85
C CYS A 104 1.77 0.57 13.88
N MET A 105 2.72 -0.31 13.58
CA MET A 105 3.12 -1.40 14.47
C MET A 105 3.90 -0.89 15.70
N ALA A 106 5.00 -0.17 15.45
CA ALA A 106 6.00 0.15 16.47
C ALA A 106 6.03 1.60 16.93
N GLY A 107 5.17 2.44 16.37
CA GLY A 107 5.20 3.88 16.59
C GLY A 107 6.35 4.56 15.85
N ASP A 108 6.45 5.86 16.08
CA ASP A 108 7.53 6.67 15.54
C ASP A 108 8.22 7.39 16.70
N LYS A 109 9.52 7.13 16.88
CA LYS A 109 10.33 7.73 17.96
C LYS A 109 10.46 9.24 17.84
N GLN A 110 10.19 9.81 16.67
CA GLN A 110 10.26 11.24 16.41
C GLN A 110 8.91 11.96 16.62
N SER A 111 7.83 11.22 16.86
CA SER A 111 6.51 11.77 17.15
C SER A 111 5.90 11.15 18.41
N SER A 112 4.73 11.64 18.83
CA SER A 112 3.98 11.05 19.95
C SER A 112 3.20 9.80 19.54
N ASN A 113 3.41 9.27 18.33
CA ASN A 113 2.73 8.08 17.84
C ASN A 113 3.35 6.84 18.48
N ILE A 114 2.61 6.22 19.40
CA ILE A 114 3.02 5.01 20.12
C ILE A 114 2.77 3.70 19.34
N GLY A 115 2.11 3.79 18.18
CA GLY A 115 1.70 2.63 17.39
C GLY A 115 0.85 1.64 18.19
N LYS A 116 0.91 0.36 17.82
CA LYS A 116 0.25 -0.76 18.50
C LYS A 116 1.09 -1.37 19.62
N GLY A 117 2.19 -0.71 20.00
CA GLY A 117 3.08 -1.11 21.08
C GLY A 117 4.01 -2.28 20.74
N TRP A 118 4.23 -2.56 19.45
CA TRP A 118 5.28 -3.48 19.03
C TRP A 118 6.65 -2.80 19.05
N THR A 119 7.72 -3.57 19.14
CA THR A 119 9.09 -3.08 18.99
C THR A 119 9.74 -3.75 17.79
N ALA A 120 10.24 -2.95 16.85
CA ALA A 120 11.03 -3.46 15.74
C ALA A 120 12.43 -3.85 16.21
N ILE A 121 12.82 -5.11 15.96
CA ILE A 121 14.12 -5.66 16.33
C ILE A 121 14.97 -5.77 15.07
N HIS A 122 16.18 -5.21 15.15
CA HIS A 122 17.20 -5.43 14.13
C HIS A 122 17.95 -6.72 14.48
N PRO A 123 18.16 -7.65 13.53
CA PRO A 123 19.12 -8.73 13.75
C PRO A 123 20.49 -8.09 14.00
N GLY A 124 21.12 -8.47 15.12
CA GLY A 124 22.50 -8.09 15.45
C GLY A 124 23.54 -8.83 14.64
#